data_AF-A0A6P3RR19-F1
#
_entry.id   AF-A0A6P3RR19-F1
#
_cell.length_a   1.000
_cell.length_b   1.000
_cell.length_c   1.000
_cell.angle_alpha   90.00
_cell.angle_beta   90.00
_cell.angle_gamma   90.00
#
_symmetry.space_group_name_H-M   'P 1'
#
loop_
_entity.id
_entity.type
_entity.pdbx_description
1 polymer ?
#
loop_
_entity_poly.entity_id
_entity_poly.type
_entity_poly.pdbx_seq_one_letter_code
_entity_poly.pdbx_strand_id
1 'polypeptide(L)'
;PQHQIGMYGLHQGVHHFSSFDRVQSLPLLLRQAGVRTSIIGKKHVGPEAVYPFDFAYTEENGSVLQVGRNITRMKLLVRKFLQTQDDRPFFLYVAFHDPHRCGHSQPQYGTFCEKFGNGESGMGRIPDWTPQAYGPQDVLVPYFIPDTPAARADLAAQYTTIGRMDQGIGLVLQELQAAGVLNDTLVIFTSDNGIPFPSGRTNLYWPGTAEPLLVSSPEHPGRWGQVSEAYVSLLGMALQLTGK
;
A
#
# COMPACT_ATOMS: atom_id res chain seq x y z
N PRO A 1 21.12 -16.04 11.57
CA PRO A 1 19.67 -15.93 11.86
C PRO A 1 19.01 -15.00 10.82
N GLN A 2 18.72 -15.54 9.62
CA GLN A 2 18.25 -14.80 8.46
C GLN A 2 16.95 -15.44 7.95
N HIS A 3 15.91 -14.63 7.79
CA HIS A 3 14.74 -14.79 6.92
C HIS A 3 13.83 -16.02 7.05
N GLN A 4 13.17 -16.20 8.20
CA GLN A 4 12.02 -17.12 8.29
C GLN A 4 10.64 -16.43 8.14
N ILE A 5 10.55 -15.10 8.24
CA ILE A 5 9.27 -14.37 8.32
C ILE A 5 9.22 -13.03 7.54
N GLY A 6 10.18 -12.76 6.65
CA GLY A 6 10.18 -11.52 5.85
C GLY A 6 11.38 -11.42 4.91
N MET A 7 11.49 -10.35 4.12
CA MET A 7 12.59 -10.08 3.20
C MET A 7 13.37 -8.82 3.65
N TYR A 8 14.71 -8.86 3.64
CA TYR A 8 15.55 -7.68 3.91
C TYR A 8 16.11 -7.18 2.58
N GLY A 9 15.40 -6.24 1.95
CA GLY A 9 15.80 -5.67 0.68
C GLY A 9 14.63 -5.54 -0.29
N LEU A 10 14.92 -5.01 -1.47
CA LEU A 10 13.94 -4.84 -2.55
C LEU A 10 14.07 -6.01 -3.52
N HIS A 11 12.98 -6.69 -3.86
CA HIS A 11 13.01 -7.73 -4.88
C HIS A 11 13.20 -7.06 -6.25
N GLN A 12 14.45 -6.99 -6.68
CA GLN A 12 14.88 -6.41 -7.94
C GLN A 12 15.97 -7.29 -8.54
N GLY A 13 15.98 -7.41 -9.87
CA GLY A 13 16.87 -8.33 -10.58
C GLY A 13 18.36 -8.12 -10.34
N VAL A 14 18.78 -6.92 -9.95
CA VAL A 14 20.20 -6.58 -9.74
C VAL A 14 20.75 -6.96 -8.36
N HIS A 15 19.88 -7.22 -7.37
CA HIS A 15 20.31 -7.47 -5.99
C HIS A 15 20.02 -8.89 -5.50
N HIS A 16 19.29 -9.71 -6.27
CA HIS A 16 18.93 -11.10 -5.93
C HIS A 16 18.30 -11.28 -4.54
N PHE A 17 17.70 -10.23 -3.96
CA PHE A 17 16.96 -10.35 -2.70
C PHE A 17 15.69 -11.18 -2.94
N SER A 18 15.72 -12.42 -2.45
CA SER A 18 14.60 -13.36 -2.47
C SER A 18 14.56 -14.09 -1.14
N SER A 19 13.36 -14.40 -0.67
CA SER A 19 13.17 -15.25 0.50
C SER A 19 13.59 -16.69 0.19
N PHE A 20 13.99 -17.44 1.22
CA PHE A 20 14.30 -18.87 1.06
C PHE A 20 13.05 -19.66 0.63
N ASP A 21 13.23 -20.65 -0.24
CA ASP A 21 12.13 -21.47 -0.79
C ASP A 21 11.28 -22.18 0.27
N ARG A 22 11.85 -22.44 1.45
CA ARG A 22 11.16 -23.09 2.58
C ARG A 22 10.31 -22.15 3.43
N VAL A 23 10.34 -20.84 3.18
CA VAL A 23 9.55 -19.86 3.93
C VAL A 23 8.06 -20.10 3.64
N GLN A 24 7.27 -20.19 4.70
CA GLN A 24 5.82 -20.26 4.58
C GLN A 24 5.24 -18.86 4.80
N SER A 25 4.98 -18.15 3.69
CA SER A 25 4.42 -16.81 3.75
C SER A 25 2.93 -16.82 4.12
N LEU A 26 2.42 -15.68 4.57
CA LEU A 26 1.00 -15.49 4.86
C LEU A 26 0.07 -15.91 3.69
N PRO A 27 0.23 -15.42 2.45
CA PRO A 27 -0.68 -15.83 1.37
C PRO A 27 -0.56 -17.32 1.04
N LEU A 28 0.61 -17.95 1.20
CA LEU A 28 0.73 -19.41 1.06
C LEU A 28 -0.07 -20.16 2.13
N LEU A 29 0.06 -19.76 3.40
CA LEU A 29 -0.66 -20.37 4.52
C LEU A 29 -2.18 -20.20 4.39
N LEU A 30 -2.63 -19.01 4.02
CA LEU A 30 -4.05 -18.72 3.79
C LEU A 30 -4.61 -19.56 2.64
N ARG A 31 -3.88 -19.68 1.53
CA ARG A 31 -4.27 -20.53 0.40
C ARG A 31 -4.40 -22.01 0.81
N GLN A 32 -3.46 -22.52 1.60
CA GLN A 32 -3.52 -23.89 2.14
C GLN A 32 -4.71 -24.10 3.09
N ALA A 33 -5.14 -23.06 3.79
CA ALA A 33 -6.33 -23.07 4.64
C ALA A 33 -7.65 -22.86 3.87
N GLY A 34 -7.61 -22.82 2.53
CA GLY A 34 -8.81 -22.64 1.70
C GLY A 34 -9.30 -21.20 1.61
N VAL A 35 -8.46 -20.20 1.94
CA VAL A 35 -8.76 -18.78 1.73
C VAL A 35 -8.33 -18.39 0.32
N ARG A 36 -9.21 -17.69 -0.42
CA ARG A 36 -8.88 -17.13 -1.73
C ARG A 36 -8.00 -15.90 -1.58
N THR A 37 -6.82 -15.91 -2.21
CA THR A 37 -5.81 -14.86 -2.02
C THR A 37 -5.71 -13.95 -3.23
N SER A 38 -5.60 -12.64 -3.00
CA SER A 38 -5.50 -11.63 -4.04
C SER A 38 -4.49 -10.54 -3.73
N ILE A 39 -3.78 -10.08 -4.76
CA ILE A 39 -2.92 -8.90 -4.71
C ILE A 39 -3.22 -7.96 -5.90
N ILE A 40 -3.38 -6.67 -5.58
CA ILE A 40 -3.52 -5.59 -6.57
C ILE A 40 -2.52 -4.50 -6.18
N GLY A 41 -1.55 -4.22 -7.06
CA GLY A 41 -0.55 -3.18 -6.84
C GLY A 41 0.87 -3.71 -6.77
N LYS A 42 1.72 -3.03 -6.02
CA LYS A 42 3.16 -3.34 -5.97
C LYS A 42 3.42 -4.59 -5.12
N LYS A 43 4.01 -5.64 -5.70
CA LYS A 43 4.38 -6.88 -5.00
C LYS A 43 5.77 -6.77 -4.36
N HIS A 44 6.78 -6.56 -5.19
CA HIS A 44 8.15 -6.26 -4.83
C HIS A 44 8.80 -7.24 -3.82
N VAL A 45 8.35 -8.49 -3.83
CA VAL A 45 8.87 -9.63 -3.05
C VAL A 45 8.88 -10.89 -3.92
N GLY A 46 9.79 -11.81 -3.64
CA GLY A 46 9.88 -13.08 -4.35
C GLY A 46 10.61 -14.16 -3.52
N PRO A 47 10.61 -15.42 -3.99
CA PRO A 47 10.09 -15.88 -5.28
C PRO A 47 8.57 -16.12 -5.27
N GLU A 48 7.98 -16.26 -6.46
CA GLU A 48 6.54 -16.54 -6.66
C GLU A 48 6.05 -17.76 -5.86
N ALA A 49 6.86 -18.82 -5.82
CA ALA A 49 6.53 -20.04 -5.08
C ALA A 49 6.35 -19.81 -3.57
N VAL A 50 7.04 -18.80 -3.01
CA VAL A 50 6.92 -18.42 -1.60
C VAL A 50 5.76 -17.44 -1.38
N TYR A 51 5.47 -16.55 -2.34
CA TYR A 51 4.41 -15.54 -2.23
C TYR A 51 3.31 -15.71 -3.31
N PRO A 52 2.58 -16.84 -3.30
CA PRO A 52 1.59 -17.14 -4.33
C PRO A 52 0.27 -16.40 -4.07
N PHE A 53 -0.38 -15.93 -5.13
CA PHE A 53 -1.73 -15.35 -5.06
C PHE A 53 -2.64 -15.96 -6.14
N ASP A 54 -3.90 -16.24 -5.82
CA ASP A 54 -4.88 -16.79 -6.78
C ASP A 54 -5.32 -15.74 -7.82
N PHE A 55 -5.37 -14.47 -7.42
CA PHE A 55 -5.69 -13.33 -8.28
C PHE A 55 -4.59 -12.26 -8.13
N ALA A 56 -3.78 -12.03 -9.16
CA ALA A 56 -2.63 -11.13 -9.07
C ALA A 56 -2.59 -10.13 -10.23
N TYR A 57 -2.61 -8.83 -9.91
CA TYR A 57 -2.32 -7.74 -10.85
C TYR A 57 -1.24 -6.85 -10.27
N THR A 58 -0.01 -7.05 -10.72
CA THR A 58 1.21 -6.48 -10.13
C THR A 58 2.12 -5.88 -11.20
N GLU A 59 3.29 -5.40 -10.81
CA GLU A 59 4.35 -5.00 -11.74
C GLU A 59 4.92 -6.16 -12.56
N GLU A 60 4.69 -7.41 -12.16
CA GLU A 60 5.20 -8.60 -12.86
C GLU A 60 4.38 -8.92 -14.12
N ASN A 61 3.13 -8.44 -14.19
CA ASN A 61 2.21 -8.70 -15.30
C ASN A 61 1.51 -7.45 -15.82
N GLY A 62 1.92 -6.26 -15.37
CA GLY A 62 1.32 -4.99 -15.75
C GLY A 62 2.13 -3.77 -15.32
N SER A 63 1.63 -2.58 -15.66
CA SER A 63 2.26 -1.32 -15.25
C SER A 63 1.94 -1.00 -13.79
N VAL A 64 2.97 -0.81 -12.97
CA VAL A 64 2.82 -0.36 -11.56
C VAL A 64 2.10 0.98 -11.44
N LEU A 65 2.12 1.84 -12.46
CA LEU A 65 1.31 3.06 -12.48
C LEU A 65 -0.18 2.75 -12.53
N GLN A 66 -0.56 1.77 -13.33
CA GLN A 66 -1.97 1.40 -13.52
C GLN A 66 -2.50 0.59 -12.34
N VAL A 67 -1.71 -0.32 -11.78
CA VAL A 67 -2.18 -1.17 -10.67
C VAL A 67 -1.85 -0.61 -9.28
N GLY A 68 -1.00 0.43 -9.17
CA GLY A 68 -0.57 1.00 -7.90
C GLY A 68 -0.82 2.51 -7.72
N ARG A 69 -1.20 3.27 -8.76
CA ARG A 69 -1.49 4.72 -8.65
C ARG A 69 -2.83 5.14 -9.28
N ASN A 70 -3.25 4.46 -10.35
CA ASN A 70 -4.55 4.70 -10.98
C ASN A 70 -5.68 4.09 -10.14
N ILE A 71 -6.22 4.87 -9.21
CA ILE A 71 -7.25 4.42 -8.27
C ILE A 71 -8.55 3.95 -8.96
N THR A 72 -8.88 4.47 -10.14
CA THR A 72 -9.98 3.95 -10.96
C THR A 72 -9.71 2.51 -11.40
N ARG A 73 -8.49 2.24 -11.89
CA ARG A 73 -8.12 0.89 -12.31
C ARG A 73 -8.08 -0.07 -11.12
N MET A 74 -7.55 0.36 -9.99
CA MET A 74 -7.51 -0.44 -8.76
C MET A 74 -8.92 -0.78 -8.26
N LYS A 75 -9.82 0.21 -8.20
CA LYS A 75 -11.26 0.01 -7.91
C LYS A 75 -11.88 -1.08 -8.79
N LEU A 76 -11.68 -1.00 -10.10
CA LEU A 76 -12.24 -1.98 -11.05
C LEU A 76 -11.66 -3.38 -10.86
N LEU A 77 -10.38 -3.50 -10.47
CA LEU A 77 -9.76 -4.78 -10.17
C LEU A 77 -10.29 -5.38 -8.86
N VAL A 78 -10.52 -4.56 -7.83
CA VAL A 78 -11.19 -4.98 -6.60
C VAL A 78 -12.61 -5.47 -6.91
N ARG A 79 -13.39 -4.69 -7.68
CA ARG A 79 -14.71 -5.10 -8.14
C ARG A 79 -14.69 -6.45 -8.86
N LYS A 80 -13.75 -6.62 -9.81
CA LYS A 80 -13.59 -7.88 -10.55
C LYS A 80 -13.26 -9.04 -9.63
N PHE A 81 -12.40 -8.83 -8.63
CA PHE A 81 -12.07 -9.85 -7.64
C PHE A 81 -13.31 -10.27 -6.85
N LEU A 82 -14.06 -9.31 -6.29
CA LEU A 82 -15.26 -9.55 -5.50
C LEU A 82 -16.40 -10.20 -6.31
N GLN A 83 -16.55 -9.86 -7.60
CA GLN A 83 -17.56 -10.47 -8.49
C GLN A 83 -17.23 -11.90 -8.92
N THR A 84 -15.96 -12.31 -8.81
CA THR A 84 -15.50 -13.66 -9.17
C THR A 84 -15.24 -14.52 -7.94
N GLN A 85 -15.75 -14.09 -6.78
CA GLN A 85 -15.67 -14.79 -5.52
C GLN A 85 -16.45 -16.13 -5.60
N ASP A 86 -15.86 -17.18 -5.04
CA ASP A 86 -16.53 -18.46 -4.75
C ASP A 86 -16.90 -18.51 -3.26
N ASP A 87 -17.40 -19.63 -2.76
CA ASP A 87 -17.86 -19.75 -1.36
C ASP A 87 -16.73 -19.62 -0.31
N ARG A 88 -15.47 -19.44 -0.73
CA ARG A 88 -14.32 -19.32 0.18
C ARG A 88 -14.24 -17.92 0.81
N PRO A 89 -13.72 -17.80 2.05
CA PRO A 89 -13.26 -16.52 2.57
C PRO A 89 -12.14 -15.96 1.69
N PHE A 90 -11.93 -14.64 1.71
CA PHE A 90 -10.84 -13.99 0.98
C PHE A 90 -9.81 -13.31 1.86
N PHE A 91 -8.62 -13.16 1.28
CA PHE A 91 -7.60 -12.21 1.67
C PHE A 91 -7.26 -11.34 0.46
N LEU A 92 -7.52 -10.04 0.57
CA LEU A 92 -7.28 -9.06 -0.49
C LEU A 92 -6.20 -8.07 -0.03
N TYR A 93 -5.05 -8.11 -0.70
CA TYR A 93 -3.93 -7.20 -0.44
C TYR A 93 -3.87 -6.10 -1.52
N VAL A 94 -4.28 -4.88 -1.15
CA VAL A 94 -4.20 -3.71 -2.02
C VAL A 94 -2.94 -2.90 -1.68
N ALA A 95 -1.91 -3.07 -2.49
CA ALA A 95 -0.59 -2.49 -2.27
C ALA A 95 -0.39 -1.24 -3.13
N PHE A 96 -0.92 -0.10 -2.67
CA PHE A 96 -0.71 1.19 -3.33
C PHE A 96 0.78 1.48 -3.52
N HIS A 97 1.11 2.09 -4.67
CA HIS A 97 2.44 2.61 -4.94
C HIS A 97 2.55 4.09 -4.57
N ASP A 98 1.44 4.82 -4.50
CA ASP A 98 1.38 6.10 -3.82
C ASP A 98 1.64 5.92 -2.30
N PRO A 99 2.34 6.82 -1.61
CA PRO A 99 2.95 8.07 -2.07
C PRO A 99 4.47 7.93 -2.36
N HIS A 100 4.91 6.86 -3.02
CA HIS A 100 6.33 6.70 -3.36
C HIS A 100 6.77 7.79 -4.37
N ARG A 101 8.01 8.27 -4.23
CA ARG A 101 8.63 9.22 -5.18
C ARG A 101 8.61 8.69 -6.61
N CYS A 102 8.61 9.62 -7.54
CA CYS A 102 8.46 9.38 -8.98
C CYS A 102 9.56 10.08 -9.79
N GLY A 103 10.27 11.06 -9.21
CA GLY A 103 11.26 11.86 -9.92
C GLY A 103 12.41 11.10 -10.59
N HIS A 104 12.81 9.94 -10.05
CA HIS A 104 13.87 9.13 -10.68
C HIS A 104 13.37 8.35 -11.89
N SER A 105 12.17 7.78 -11.82
CA SER A 105 11.65 6.86 -12.85
C SER A 105 10.81 7.57 -13.90
N GLN A 106 10.03 8.57 -13.51
CA GLN A 106 9.04 9.24 -14.36
C GLN A 106 8.91 10.72 -13.99
N PRO A 107 9.98 11.51 -14.19
CA PRO A 107 10.03 12.91 -13.77
C PRO A 107 8.92 13.78 -14.37
N GLN A 108 8.37 13.41 -15.54
CA GLN A 108 7.30 14.15 -16.19
C GLN A 108 6.02 14.23 -15.36
N TYR A 109 5.79 13.28 -14.45
CA TYR A 109 4.61 13.27 -13.56
C TYR A 109 4.84 14.00 -12.24
N GLY A 110 5.99 14.64 -12.05
CA GLY A 110 6.34 15.35 -10.83
C GLY A 110 7.12 14.50 -9.83
N THR A 111 7.54 15.10 -8.71
CA THR A 111 8.47 14.45 -7.77
C THR A 111 7.82 13.27 -7.05
N PHE A 112 6.48 13.26 -6.92
CA PHE A 112 5.69 12.20 -6.30
C PHE A 112 4.64 11.57 -7.24
N CYS A 113 4.74 11.80 -8.57
CA CYS A 113 3.72 11.41 -9.55
C CYS A 113 2.39 12.14 -9.28
N GLU A 114 2.43 13.31 -8.66
CA GLU A 114 1.29 14.13 -8.28
C GLU A 114 0.55 14.72 -9.49
N LYS A 115 1.14 14.63 -10.70
CA LYS A 115 0.50 15.06 -11.95
C LYS A 115 -0.13 13.91 -12.72
N PHE A 116 0.30 12.66 -12.47
CA PHE A 116 -0.19 11.50 -13.21
C PHE A 116 -1.71 11.36 -13.09
N GLY A 117 -2.43 11.50 -14.22
CA GLY A 117 -3.88 11.38 -14.26
C GLY A 117 -4.66 12.61 -13.81
N ASN A 118 -4.02 13.79 -13.67
CA ASN A 118 -4.67 15.01 -13.17
C ASN A 118 -5.56 15.72 -14.22
N GLY A 119 -5.56 15.23 -15.47
CA GLY A 119 -6.34 15.81 -16.57
C GLY A 119 -5.61 16.87 -17.40
N GLU A 120 -4.39 17.28 -17.02
CA GLU A 120 -3.55 18.18 -17.82
C GLU A 120 -3.04 17.48 -19.09
N SER A 121 -2.61 18.29 -20.06
CA SER A 121 -2.06 17.79 -21.32
C SER A 121 -0.87 16.85 -21.08
N GLY A 122 -0.91 15.66 -21.67
CA GLY A 122 0.12 14.63 -21.53
C GLY A 122 0.07 13.81 -20.23
N MET A 123 -0.81 14.15 -19.29
CA MET A 123 -0.89 13.47 -17.99
C MET A 123 -1.94 12.37 -17.94
N GLY A 124 -2.87 12.35 -18.90
CA GLY A 124 -4.05 11.49 -18.87
C GLY A 124 -5.03 11.91 -17.77
N ARG A 125 -6.08 11.10 -17.56
CA ARG A 125 -7.11 11.38 -16.54
C ARG A 125 -7.45 10.12 -15.78
N ILE A 126 -7.43 10.20 -14.45
CA ILE A 126 -8.02 9.19 -13.56
C ILE A 126 -9.42 9.68 -13.17
N PRO A 127 -10.51 9.12 -13.73
CA PRO A 127 -11.86 9.68 -13.57
C PRO A 127 -12.36 9.78 -12.14
N ASP A 128 -11.96 8.84 -11.27
CA ASP A 128 -12.39 8.81 -9.87
C ASP A 128 -11.45 9.59 -8.93
N TRP A 129 -10.42 10.26 -9.47
CA TRP A 129 -9.53 11.09 -8.68
C TRP A 129 -9.84 12.56 -8.88
N THR A 130 -10.05 13.26 -7.76
CA THR A 130 -10.11 14.72 -7.72
C THR A 130 -8.79 15.25 -7.16
N PRO A 131 -7.90 15.83 -7.99
CA PRO A 131 -6.62 16.35 -7.53
C PRO A 131 -6.79 17.43 -6.46
N GLN A 132 -6.09 17.29 -5.34
CA GLN A 132 -6.07 18.25 -4.24
C GLN A 132 -4.72 18.96 -4.25
N ALA A 133 -4.70 20.22 -4.71
CA ALA A 133 -3.48 21.02 -4.72
C ALA A 133 -3.19 21.59 -3.33
N TYR A 134 -1.92 21.56 -2.92
CA TYR A 134 -1.45 22.15 -1.67
C TYR A 134 -0.39 23.21 -1.96
N GLY A 135 -0.45 24.34 -1.26
CA GLY A 135 0.60 25.36 -1.30
C GLY A 135 1.81 24.94 -0.45
N PRO A 136 3.06 25.25 -0.84
CA PRO A 136 4.25 24.99 -0.02
C PRO A 136 4.22 25.66 1.37
N GLN A 137 3.43 26.72 1.53
CA GLN A 137 3.22 27.40 2.82
C GLN A 137 2.22 26.67 3.74
N ASP A 138 1.38 25.79 3.19
CA ASP A 138 0.27 25.15 3.91
C ASP A 138 0.64 23.74 4.43
N VAL A 139 1.84 23.25 4.09
CA VAL A 139 2.33 21.95 4.54
C VAL A 139 2.99 22.03 5.91
N LEU A 140 2.83 20.95 6.68
CA LEU A 140 3.58 20.76 7.91
C LEU A 140 4.95 20.22 7.54
N VAL A 141 6.01 20.88 8.00
CA VAL A 141 7.39 20.41 7.84
C VAL A 141 7.76 19.56 9.06
N PRO A 142 7.89 18.23 8.93
CA PRO A 142 8.35 17.37 10.02
C PRO A 142 9.74 17.79 10.51
N TYR A 143 10.01 17.63 11.80
CA TYR A 143 11.23 18.11 12.47
C TYR A 143 12.55 17.63 11.84
N PHE A 144 12.52 16.51 11.13
CA PHE A 144 13.68 15.88 10.50
C PHE A 144 13.90 16.31 9.04
N ILE A 145 12.99 17.12 8.48
CA ILE A 145 13.09 17.65 7.12
C ILE A 145 13.62 19.08 7.18
N PRO A 146 14.62 19.46 6.37
CA PRO A 146 15.09 20.84 6.29
C PRO A 146 13.96 21.78 5.85
N ASP A 147 13.65 22.78 6.66
CA ASP A 147 12.63 23.79 6.33
C ASP A 147 13.15 24.77 5.28
N THR A 148 13.00 24.37 4.01
CA THR A 148 13.47 25.11 2.84
C THR A 148 12.38 25.15 1.77
N PRO A 149 12.39 26.13 0.85
CA PRO A 149 11.41 26.20 -0.24
C PRO A 149 11.35 24.91 -1.07
N ALA A 150 12.49 24.28 -1.33
CA ALA A 150 12.57 23.02 -2.06
C ALA A 150 11.87 21.87 -1.32
N ALA A 151 12.15 21.69 -0.03
CA ALA A 151 11.52 20.64 0.77
C ALA A 151 10.01 20.85 0.94
N ARG A 152 9.57 22.10 1.11
CA ARG A 152 8.14 22.46 1.17
C ARG A 152 7.40 22.16 -0.13
N ALA A 153 8.00 22.43 -1.28
CA ALA A 153 7.44 22.07 -2.58
C ALA A 153 7.32 20.54 -2.74
N ASP A 154 8.33 19.80 -2.28
CA ASP A 154 8.31 18.34 -2.26
C ASP A 154 7.18 17.78 -1.37
N LEU A 155 7.00 18.35 -0.18
CA LEU A 155 5.91 18.01 0.74
C LEU A 155 4.54 18.32 0.12
N ALA A 156 4.38 19.43 -0.58
CA ALA A 156 3.11 19.77 -1.24
C ALA A 156 2.75 18.76 -2.34
N ALA A 157 3.72 18.33 -3.14
CA ALA A 157 3.55 17.25 -4.12
C ALA A 157 3.23 15.91 -3.44
N GLN A 158 3.89 15.60 -2.32
CA GLN A 158 3.59 14.41 -1.52
C GLN A 158 2.15 14.44 -1.00
N TYR A 159 1.67 15.57 -0.45
CA TYR A 159 0.31 15.72 0.09
C TYR A 159 -0.75 15.49 -1.00
N THR A 160 -0.54 16.06 -2.19
CA THR A 160 -1.41 15.82 -3.35
C THR A 160 -1.52 14.32 -3.68
N THR A 161 -0.41 13.61 -3.60
CA THR A 161 -0.34 12.17 -3.89
C THR A 161 -0.95 11.32 -2.76
N ILE A 162 -0.77 11.72 -1.50
CA ILE A 162 -1.45 11.12 -0.34
C ILE A 162 -2.97 11.26 -0.50
N GLY A 163 -3.45 12.42 -0.98
CA GLY A 163 -4.87 12.63 -1.28
C GLY A 163 -5.42 11.67 -2.35
N ARG A 164 -4.61 11.30 -3.35
CA ARG A 164 -4.98 10.25 -4.32
C ARG A 164 -5.09 8.88 -3.64
N MET A 165 -4.11 8.51 -2.80
CA MET A 165 -4.15 7.25 -2.05
C MET A 165 -5.39 7.18 -1.12
N ASP A 166 -5.69 8.26 -0.41
CA ASP A 166 -6.85 8.37 0.48
C ASP A 166 -8.18 8.15 -0.28
N GLN A 167 -8.37 8.83 -1.42
CA GLN A 167 -9.52 8.59 -2.30
C GLN A 167 -9.54 7.14 -2.80
N GLY A 168 -8.38 6.56 -3.12
CA GLY A 168 -8.25 5.16 -3.50
C GLY A 168 -8.70 4.20 -2.41
N ILE A 169 -8.33 4.43 -1.15
CA ILE A 169 -8.80 3.66 0.00
C ILE A 169 -10.33 3.76 0.11
N GLY A 170 -10.87 4.97 -0.03
CA GLY A 170 -12.32 5.21 -0.07
C GLY A 170 -13.03 4.38 -1.13
N LEU A 171 -12.49 4.33 -2.36
CA LEU A 171 -13.05 3.52 -3.45
C LEU A 171 -12.98 2.01 -3.13
N VAL A 172 -11.87 1.52 -2.57
CA VAL A 172 -11.77 0.11 -2.16
C VAL A 172 -12.86 -0.23 -1.15
N LEU A 173 -12.99 0.56 -0.07
CA LEU A 173 -14.03 0.35 0.95
C LEU A 173 -15.45 0.41 0.37
N GLN A 174 -15.69 1.31 -0.59
CA GLN A 174 -16.97 1.38 -1.30
C GLN A 174 -17.26 0.12 -2.13
N GLU A 175 -16.26 -0.48 -2.77
CA GLU A 175 -16.46 -1.75 -3.50
C GLU A 175 -16.77 -2.92 -2.55
N LEU A 176 -16.12 -2.98 -1.37
CA LEU A 176 -16.47 -3.97 -0.35
C LEU A 176 -17.90 -3.75 0.17
N GLN A 177 -18.30 -2.50 0.39
CA GLN A 177 -19.65 -2.15 0.84
C GLN A 177 -20.70 -2.49 -0.24
N ALA A 178 -20.43 -2.16 -1.50
CA ALA A 178 -21.33 -2.45 -2.62
C ALA A 178 -21.49 -3.95 -2.87
N ALA A 179 -20.45 -4.74 -2.60
CA ALA A 179 -20.51 -6.20 -2.64
C ALA A 179 -21.18 -6.81 -1.38
N GLY A 180 -21.51 -5.99 -0.36
CA GLY A 180 -22.15 -6.44 0.87
C GLY A 180 -21.24 -7.17 1.85
N VAL A 181 -19.92 -7.18 1.63
CA VAL A 181 -18.96 -7.96 2.43
C VAL A 181 -18.16 -7.13 3.44
N LEU A 182 -18.30 -5.80 3.44
CA LEU A 182 -17.54 -4.92 4.32
C LEU A 182 -17.73 -5.25 5.81
N ASN A 183 -18.95 -5.60 6.22
CA ASN A 183 -19.27 -5.94 7.61
C ASN A 183 -18.83 -7.36 8.02
N ASP A 184 -18.27 -8.13 7.09
CA ASP A 184 -17.68 -9.45 7.36
C ASP A 184 -16.15 -9.44 7.13
N THR A 185 -15.56 -8.25 6.94
CA THR A 185 -14.15 -8.09 6.58
C THR A 185 -13.37 -7.34 7.65
N LEU A 186 -12.28 -7.95 8.14
CA LEU A 186 -11.25 -7.25 8.90
C LEU A 186 -10.45 -6.33 7.96
N VAL A 187 -10.45 -5.02 8.23
CA VAL A 187 -9.69 -4.03 7.46
C VAL A 187 -8.46 -3.59 8.24
N ILE A 188 -7.29 -3.69 7.61
CA ILE A 188 -6.01 -3.21 8.16
C ILE A 188 -5.41 -2.21 7.15
N PHE A 189 -5.00 -1.04 7.65
CA PHE A 189 -4.25 -0.05 6.88
C PHE A 189 -2.91 0.22 7.55
N THR A 190 -1.82 0.20 6.77
CA THR A 190 -0.48 0.54 7.23
C THR A 190 0.44 0.94 6.06
N SER A 191 1.70 1.23 6.34
CA SER A 191 2.76 1.61 5.40
C SER A 191 3.96 0.67 5.54
N ASP A 192 4.80 0.55 4.51
CA ASP A 192 5.94 -0.37 4.48
C ASP A 192 7.18 0.18 5.22
N ASN A 193 7.40 1.50 5.17
CA ASN A 193 8.50 2.21 5.81
C ASN A 193 8.23 3.73 5.88
N GLY A 194 9.06 4.43 6.65
CA GLY A 194 9.01 5.88 6.77
C GLY A 194 9.17 6.65 5.46
N ILE A 195 8.81 7.94 5.47
CA ILE A 195 8.75 8.80 4.28
C ILE A 195 10.12 9.02 3.62
N PRO A 196 10.19 9.27 2.30
CA PRO A 196 11.46 9.34 1.55
C PRO A 196 12.15 10.72 1.66
N PHE A 197 12.54 11.06 2.89
CA PHE A 197 13.23 12.30 3.28
C PHE A 197 14.41 11.98 4.22
N PRO A 198 15.31 12.95 4.50
CA PRO A 198 16.43 12.75 5.43
C PRO A 198 15.97 12.15 6.76
N SER A 199 16.77 11.24 7.34
CA SER A 199 16.45 10.49 8.58
C SER A 199 15.19 9.61 8.55
N GLY A 200 14.42 9.64 7.45
CA GLY A 200 13.26 8.79 7.20
C GLY A 200 13.66 7.45 6.59
N ARG A 201 13.05 7.09 5.46
CA ARG A 201 13.30 5.84 4.72
C ARG A 201 14.80 5.48 4.70
N THR A 202 15.10 4.19 4.87
CA THR A 202 16.44 3.60 4.99
C THR A 202 17.16 3.80 6.32
N ASN A 203 16.54 4.48 7.30
CA ASN A 203 17.10 4.64 8.64
C ASN A 203 16.30 3.82 9.67
N LEU A 204 16.95 3.40 10.76
CA LEU A 204 16.30 2.79 11.93
C LEU A 204 15.96 3.83 13.02
N TYR A 205 16.05 5.11 12.69
CA TYR A 205 15.51 6.17 13.53
C TYR A 205 13.98 6.16 13.47
N TRP A 206 13.35 6.81 14.45
CA TRP A 206 11.89 6.89 14.53
C TRP A 206 11.21 7.30 13.21
N PRO A 207 11.67 8.33 12.46
CA PRO A 207 11.05 8.70 11.18
C PRO A 207 11.16 7.67 10.06
N GLY A 208 12.05 6.68 10.20
CA GLY A 208 12.27 5.62 9.22
C GLY A 208 11.49 4.35 9.49
N THR A 209 10.97 4.17 10.71
CA THR A 209 10.32 2.93 11.16
C THR A 209 8.95 3.12 11.83
N ALA A 210 8.54 4.36 12.13
CA ALA A 210 7.23 4.65 12.69
C ALA A 210 6.18 4.70 11.56
N GLU A 211 5.26 3.74 11.55
CA GLU A 211 4.24 3.59 10.52
C GLU A 211 2.84 3.88 11.07
N PRO A 212 1.91 4.44 10.26
CA PRO A 212 0.50 4.42 10.60
C PRO A 212 -0.01 2.98 10.68
N LEU A 213 -0.91 2.70 11.64
CA LEU A 213 -1.59 1.41 11.73
C LEU A 213 -3.03 1.63 12.20
N LEU A 214 -3.99 1.25 11.36
CA LEU A 214 -5.41 1.21 11.69
C LEU A 214 -5.91 -0.24 11.53
N VAL A 215 -6.71 -0.69 12.49
CA VAL A 215 -7.34 -2.01 12.48
C VAL A 215 -8.82 -1.84 12.78
N SER A 216 -9.67 -2.23 11.84
CA SER A 216 -11.13 -2.16 11.95
C SER A 216 -11.72 -3.56 11.81
N SER A 217 -12.18 -4.10 12.93
CA SER A 217 -12.87 -5.40 13.00
C SER A 217 -14.37 -5.18 13.18
N PRO A 218 -15.23 -5.73 12.30
CA PRO A 218 -16.69 -5.63 12.48
C PRO A 218 -17.19 -6.36 13.74
N GLU A 219 -16.49 -7.41 14.16
CA GLU A 219 -16.83 -8.18 15.38
C GLU A 219 -16.36 -7.53 16.69
N HIS A 220 -15.48 -6.51 16.64
CA HIS A 220 -14.89 -5.90 17.83
C HIS A 220 -15.02 -4.37 17.84
N PRO A 221 -16.25 -3.82 17.81
CA PRO A 221 -16.48 -2.38 17.68
C PRO A 221 -16.18 -1.57 18.96
N GLY A 222 -15.98 -2.22 20.11
CA GLY A 222 -15.88 -1.56 21.42
C GLY A 222 -14.73 -0.54 21.58
N ARG A 223 -13.75 -0.55 20.67
CA ARG A 223 -12.64 0.42 20.64
C ARG A 223 -12.54 1.21 19.33
N TRP A 224 -13.57 1.18 18.49
CA TRP A 224 -13.59 2.02 17.28
C TRP A 224 -13.46 3.50 17.67
N GLY A 225 -12.60 4.23 16.94
CA GLY A 225 -12.29 5.64 17.20
C GLY A 225 -11.34 5.90 18.37
N GLN A 226 -10.80 4.86 19.02
CA GLN A 226 -9.82 5.02 20.10
C GLN A 226 -8.37 4.92 19.61
N VAL A 227 -7.45 5.41 20.44
CA VAL A 227 -5.99 5.29 20.26
C VAL A 227 -5.45 4.23 21.23
N SER A 228 -4.41 3.52 20.81
CA SER A 228 -3.68 2.56 21.64
C SER A 228 -2.23 3.00 21.80
N GLU A 229 -1.72 3.00 23.03
CA GLU A 229 -0.32 3.31 23.36
C GLU A 229 0.58 2.06 23.37
N ALA A 230 0.04 0.91 22.94
CA ALA A 230 0.80 -0.33 22.86
C ALA A 230 1.89 -0.23 21.77
N TYR A 231 3.11 -0.64 22.11
CA TYR A 231 4.19 -0.78 21.14
C TYR A 231 3.96 -2.04 20.31
N VAL A 232 3.74 -1.88 19.01
CA VAL A 232 3.42 -2.96 18.07
C VAL A 232 4.41 -2.98 16.91
N SER A 233 4.42 -4.09 16.16
CA SER A 233 5.29 -4.26 14.99
C SER A 233 4.50 -4.90 13.85
N LEU A 234 4.84 -4.53 12.61
CA LEU A 234 4.30 -5.17 11.40
C LEU A 234 4.58 -6.68 11.38
N LEU A 235 5.63 -7.16 12.08
CA LEU A 235 5.91 -8.59 12.24
C LEU A 235 4.77 -9.34 12.94
N GLY A 236 4.00 -8.66 13.80
CA GLY A 236 2.85 -9.25 14.50
C GLY A 236 1.64 -9.50 13.61
N MET A 237 1.54 -8.84 12.44
CA MET A 237 0.35 -8.93 11.59
C MET A 237 0.09 -10.36 11.07
N ALA A 238 1.14 -11.06 10.63
CA ALA A 238 0.99 -12.40 10.07
C ALA A 238 0.55 -13.44 11.13
N LEU A 239 1.06 -13.31 12.36
CA LEU A 239 0.66 -14.17 13.49
C LEU A 239 -0.83 -13.98 13.80
N GLN A 240 -1.27 -12.73 13.90
CA GLN A 240 -2.65 -12.41 14.26
C GLN A 240 -3.67 -12.80 13.19
N LEU A 241 -3.28 -12.78 11.90
CA LEU A 241 -4.13 -13.19 10.78
C LEU A 241 -4.22 -14.72 10.59
N THR A 242 -3.27 -15.48 11.12
CA THR A 242 -3.27 -16.96 11.01
C THR A 242 -3.77 -17.66 12.26
N GLY A 243 -4.05 -16.91 13.34
CA GLY A 243 -4.54 -17.46 14.60
C GLY A 243 -3.53 -18.38 15.30
N LYS A 244 -2.23 -18.23 14.98
CA LYS A 244 -1.12 -19.02 15.54
C LYS A 244 -0.16 -18.15 16.33
#